data_AF-A0A848SWZ1-F1
#
_entry.id   AF-A0A848SWZ1-F1
#
_cell.length_a   1.000
_cell.length_b   1.000
_cell.length_c   1.000
_cell.angle_alpha   90.00
_cell.angle_beta   90.00
_cell.angle_gamma   90.00
#
_symmetry.space_group_name_H-M   'P 1'
#
loop_
_entity.id
_entity.type
_entity.pdbx_description
1 polymer ?
#
loop_
_entity_poly.entity_id
_entity_poly.type
_entity_poly.pdbx_seq_one_letter_code
_entity_poly.pdbx_strand_id
1 'polypeptide(L)'
;MIDRSHNSRAVYPPTGTEITAKSWLTEAPMRMLMNNLHPDVAENPDELVVYGGIGRAARNWDAFDAIIESLKELESDQTLLVQSGKPVGVFRTHADAPRVLIANSNLVPHWANWDHFNELDKKGLAMYGQMTAGSWIYIGTQGIVQGTYETFVEAGRQHYGGDLSGRWIMTAGLGGMGGAQPLAAVMAGACCLAIECDESRADFRLRTRYVDEKTHDIGEALAMIERWTAAREAKSVALIGNAAEIVPELFKRGVKPDILTDQTSAHDPVHG
;
A
#
# COMPACT_ATOMS: atom_id res chain seq x y z
N MET A 1 1.58 14.42 -23.39
CA MET A 1 1.45 13.65 -22.13
C MET A 1 2.41 12.49 -22.22
N ILE A 2 3.18 12.20 -21.16
CA ILE A 2 4.01 10.99 -21.12
C ILE A 2 3.05 9.81 -20.96
N ASP A 3 3.03 8.91 -21.93
CA ASP A 3 2.33 7.64 -21.82
C ASP A 3 3.10 6.73 -20.85
N ARG A 4 2.52 6.49 -19.68
CA ARG A 4 3.15 5.71 -18.60
C ARG A 4 2.83 4.23 -18.65
N SER A 5 1.83 3.82 -19.43
CA SER A 5 1.46 2.42 -19.62
C SER A 5 2.08 1.84 -20.88
N HIS A 6 2.83 2.64 -21.64
CA HIS A 6 3.67 2.15 -22.73
C HIS A 6 4.61 1.04 -22.22
N ASN A 7 4.55 -0.14 -22.83
CA ASN A 7 5.25 -1.39 -22.42
C ASN A 7 4.76 -2.04 -21.11
N SER A 8 3.55 -1.70 -20.66
CA SER A 8 2.89 -2.40 -19.54
C SER A 8 2.73 -3.89 -19.81
N ARG A 9 2.97 -4.67 -18.75
CA ARG A 9 2.89 -6.13 -18.76
C ARG A 9 2.81 -6.65 -17.33
N ALA A 10 2.23 -7.84 -17.18
CA ALA A 10 2.25 -8.54 -15.90
C ALA A 10 3.70 -8.91 -15.53
N VAL A 11 4.11 -8.53 -14.31
CA VAL A 11 5.47 -8.76 -13.79
C VAL A 11 5.42 -9.84 -12.71
N TYR A 12 6.29 -10.84 -12.84
CA TYR A 12 6.44 -11.93 -11.88
C TYR A 12 7.90 -12.11 -11.52
N PRO A 13 8.28 -12.11 -10.23
CA PRO A 13 9.66 -12.37 -9.83
C PRO A 13 10.05 -13.82 -10.16
N PRO A 14 11.29 -14.08 -10.60
CA PRO A 14 11.82 -15.44 -10.66
C PRO A 14 11.71 -16.15 -9.31
N THR A 15 11.41 -17.45 -9.34
CA THR A 15 11.30 -18.31 -8.15
C THR A 15 12.30 -19.46 -8.20
N GLY A 16 12.48 -20.18 -7.09
CA GLY A 16 13.46 -21.26 -7.01
C GLY A 16 14.90 -20.77 -6.82
N THR A 17 15.85 -21.70 -7.00
CA THR A 17 17.28 -21.52 -6.66
C THR A 17 18.17 -21.07 -7.81
N GLU A 18 17.67 -21.09 -9.04
CA GLU A 18 18.40 -20.58 -10.21
C GLU A 18 18.40 -19.05 -10.18
N ILE A 19 19.54 -18.42 -10.52
CA ILE A 19 19.69 -16.96 -10.52
C ILE A 19 19.87 -16.44 -11.95
N THR A 20 19.29 -15.27 -12.23
CA THR A 20 19.45 -14.57 -13.51
C THR A 20 20.59 -13.56 -13.46
N ALA A 21 20.79 -12.93 -12.29
CA ALA A 21 21.89 -12.02 -12.04
C ALA A 21 23.18 -12.75 -11.65
N LYS A 22 24.31 -12.03 -11.62
CA LYS A 22 25.64 -12.57 -11.29
C LYS A 22 25.80 -13.05 -9.84
N SER A 23 24.92 -12.65 -8.92
CA SER A 23 24.97 -13.04 -7.51
C SER A 23 23.60 -12.95 -6.84
N TRP A 24 23.43 -13.61 -5.69
CA TRP A 24 22.23 -13.44 -4.86
C TRP A 24 22.03 -12.01 -4.36
N LEU A 25 23.10 -11.24 -4.17
CA LEU A 25 23.02 -9.84 -3.71
C LEU A 25 22.46 -8.89 -4.79
N THR A 26 22.49 -9.29 -6.06
CA THR A 26 21.94 -8.53 -7.19
C THR A 26 20.65 -9.15 -7.72
N GLU A 27 20.49 -10.46 -7.58
CA GLU A 27 19.23 -11.18 -7.82
C GLU A 27 18.13 -10.74 -6.83
N ALA A 28 18.47 -10.58 -5.55
CA ALA A 28 17.52 -10.20 -4.50
C ALA A 28 16.79 -8.87 -4.80
N PRO A 29 17.47 -7.72 -5.01
CA PRO A 29 16.78 -6.47 -5.33
C PRO A 29 15.99 -6.55 -6.64
N MET A 30 16.43 -7.35 -7.62
CA MET A 30 15.67 -7.56 -8.86
C MET A 30 14.36 -8.31 -8.60
N ARG A 31 14.40 -9.43 -7.87
CA ARG A 31 13.19 -10.16 -7.47
C ARG A 31 12.26 -9.28 -6.63
N MET A 32 12.80 -8.49 -5.72
CA MET A 32 11.98 -7.63 -4.87
C MET A 32 11.34 -6.46 -5.63
N LEU A 33 12.05 -5.87 -6.60
CA LEU A 33 11.47 -4.90 -7.54
C LEU A 33 10.30 -5.53 -8.31
N MET A 34 10.48 -6.74 -8.83
CA MET A 34 9.43 -7.46 -9.56
C MET A 34 8.27 -7.86 -8.65
N ASN A 35 8.53 -8.26 -7.40
CA ASN A 35 7.51 -8.56 -6.39
C ASN A 35 6.64 -7.33 -6.08
N ASN A 36 7.24 -6.15 -5.98
CA ASN A 36 6.51 -4.90 -5.80
C ASN A 36 5.49 -4.62 -6.91
N LEU A 37 5.64 -5.24 -8.09
CA LEU A 37 4.74 -5.10 -9.24
C LEU A 37 3.93 -6.38 -9.52
N HIS A 38 3.99 -7.37 -8.64
CA HIS A 38 3.20 -8.58 -8.81
C HIS A 38 1.70 -8.24 -8.75
N PRO A 39 0.84 -8.79 -9.62
CA PRO A 39 -0.60 -8.48 -9.65
C PRO A 39 -1.36 -8.75 -8.35
N ASP A 40 -0.91 -9.74 -7.57
CA ASP A 40 -1.47 -10.02 -6.24
C ASP A 40 -0.89 -9.15 -5.10
N VAL A 41 0.06 -8.26 -5.41
CA VAL A 41 0.76 -7.41 -4.44
C VAL A 41 0.44 -5.94 -4.67
N ALA A 42 0.64 -5.43 -5.88
CA ALA A 42 0.49 -4.02 -6.23
C ALA A 42 -0.97 -3.61 -6.42
N GLU A 43 -1.29 -2.34 -6.10
CA GLU A 43 -2.62 -1.77 -6.34
C GLU A 43 -2.92 -1.50 -7.82
N ASN A 44 -1.94 -1.05 -8.61
CA ASN A 44 -2.08 -0.82 -10.05
C ASN A 44 -0.71 -1.02 -10.75
N PRO A 45 -0.28 -2.27 -10.96
CA PRO A 45 1.05 -2.57 -11.48
C PRO A 45 1.28 -2.13 -12.93
N ASP A 46 0.22 -1.99 -13.74
CA ASP A 46 0.35 -1.56 -15.15
C ASP A 46 0.89 -0.12 -15.28
N GLU A 47 0.62 0.71 -14.27
CA GLU A 47 1.18 2.06 -14.12
C GLU A 47 2.38 2.13 -13.16
N LEU A 48 2.94 0.98 -12.81
CA LEU A 48 4.02 0.79 -11.84
C LEU A 48 3.68 1.21 -10.42
N VAL A 49 2.39 1.44 -10.12
CA VAL A 49 1.90 1.90 -8.82
C VAL A 49 1.74 0.71 -7.89
N VAL A 50 2.47 0.77 -6.77
CA VAL A 50 2.49 -0.27 -5.73
C VAL A 50 1.40 0.00 -4.69
N TYR A 51 1.37 1.19 -4.08
CA TYR A 51 0.34 1.62 -3.13
C TYR A 51 0.40 3.13 -2.81
N GLY A 52 -0.60 3.62 -2.06
CA GLY A 52 -0.57 4.94 -1.42
C GLY A 52 -0.72 6.12 -2.38
N GLY A 53 -1.78 6.11 -3.19
CA GLY A 53 -1.94 7.02 -4.32
C GLY A 53 -1.01 6.60 -5.45
N ILE A 54 -0.05 7.46 -5.81
CA ILE A 54 0.87 7.26 -6.94
C ILE A 54 2.26 6.73 -6.54
N GLY A 55 2.37 6.00 -5.42
CA GLY A 55 3.63 5.40 -4.98
C GLY A 55 4.10 4.30 -5.94
N ARG A 56 5.21 4.54 -6.67
CA ARG A 56 5.68 3.66 -7.75
C ARG A 56 6.98 2.93 -7.45
N ALA A 57 7.19 1.79 -8.13
CA ALA A 57 8.41 0.98 -8.03
C ALA A 57 9.56 1.48 -8.93
N ALA A 58 9.22 2.04 -10.09
CA ALA A 58 10.14 2.65 -11.04
C ALA A 58 9.46 3.86 -11.72
N ARG A 59 10.25 4.77 -12.31
CA ARG A 59 9.73 6.04 -12.83
C ARG A 59 8.76 5.84 -14.00
N ASN A 60 9.13 4.94 -14.90
CA ASN A 60 8.40 4.53 -16.10
C ASN A 60 8.94 3.16 -16.55
N TRP A 61 8.31 2.55 -17.54
CA TRP A 61 8.69 1.20 -18.01
C TRP A 61 10.11 1.14 -18.57
N ASP A 62 10.57 2.17 -19.30
CA ASP A 62 11.96 2.24 -19.78
C ASP A 62 12.96 2.22 -18.61
N ALA A 63 12.67 2.94 -17.53
CA ALA A 63 13.49 2.94 -16.33
C ALA A 63 13.43 1.59 -15.60
N PHE A 64 12.26 0.94 -15.54
CA PHE A 64 12.11 -0.41 -15.01
C PHE A 64 13.00 -1.39 -15.78
N ASP A 65 12.90 -1.42 -17.11
CA ASP A 65 13.68 -2.31 -17.97
C ASP A 65 15.18 -2.06 -17.80
N ALA A 66 15.60 -0.79 -17.78
CA ALA A 66 16.98 -0.43 -17.55
C ALA A 66 17.49 -0.82 -16.15
N ILE A 67 16.65 -0.80 -15.11
CA ILE A 67 17.02 -1.26 -13.77
C ILE A 67 17.23 -2.79 -13.78
N ILE A 68 16.30 -3.53 -14.38
CA ILE A 68 16.39 -4.99 -14.49
C ILE A 68 17.68 -5.39 -15.21
N GLU A 69 17.97 -4.79 -16.37
CA GLU A 69 19.19 -5.08 -17.12
C GLU A 69 20.46 -4.66 -16.34
N SER A 70 20.43 -3.52 -15.65
CA SER A 70 21.56 -3.09 -14.81
C SER A 70 21.84 -4.08 -13.68
N LEU A 71 20.79 -4.62 -13.02
CA LEU A 71 20.94 -5.55 -11.90
C LEU A 71 21.47 -6.93 -12.35
N LYS A 72 21.08 -7.39 -13.55
CA LYS A 72 21.62 -8.64 -14.12
C LYS A 72 23.13 -8.56 -14.35
N GLU A 73 23.60 -7.41 -14.84
CA GLU A 73 25.01 -7.20 -15.18
C GLU A 73 25.88 -6.67 -14.04
N LEU A 74 25.29 -6.24 -12.91
CA LEU A 74 26.02 -5.60 -11.82
C LEU A 74 27.04 -6.55 -11.16
N GLU A 75 28.30 -6.13 -11.12
CA GLU A 75 29.37 -6.90 -10.49
C GLU A 75 29.37 -6.78 -8.96
N SER A 76 30.02 -7.74 -8.29
CA SER A 76 30.08 -7.80 -6.83
C SER A 76 30.75 -6.59 -6.15
N ASP A 77 31.62 -5.86 -6.86
CA ASP A 77 32.28 -4.65 -6.37
C ASP A 77 31.64 -3.36 -6.92
N GLN A 78 30.46 -3.43 -7.52
CA GLN A 78 29.74 -2.28 -8.09
C GLN A 78 28.49 -1.92 -7.28
N THR A 79 28.09 -0.66 -7.40
CA THR A 79 26.86 -0.10 -6.80
C THR A 79 26.06 0.64 -7.87
N LEU A 80 24.78 0.29 -8.03
CA LEU A 80 23.81 0.99 -8.86
C LEU A 80 23.20 2.17 -8.09
N LEU A 81 23.15 3.34 -8.72
CA LEU A 81 22.43 4.51 -8.21
C LEU A 81 21.06 4.63 -8.90
N VAL A 82 20.01 4.65 -8.09
CA VAL A 82 18.63 4.90 -8.55
C VAL A 82 18.15 6.24 -8.00
N GLN A 83 17.88 7.18 -8.90
CA GLN A 83 17.38 8.51 -8.57
C GLN A 83 15.92 8.61 -9.00
N SER A 84 15.00 8.81 -8.06
CA SER A 84 13.54 8.86 -8.29
C SER A 84 13.10 7.81 -9.31
N GLY A 85 13.39 6.53 -9.01
CA GLY A 85 13.02 5.38 -9.84
C GLY A 85 13.70 5.25 -11.20
N LYS A 86 14.80 5.96 -11.46
CA LYS A 86 15.58 5.86 -12.70
C LYS A 86 17.01 5.40 -12.40
N PRO A 87 17.57 4.42 -13.12
CA PRO A 87 18.97 4.03 -12.98
C PRO A 87 19.85 5.12 -13.63
N VAL A 88 20.70 5.79 -12.85
CA VAL A 88 21.47 6.96 -13.33
C VAL A 88 22.96 6.71 -13.43
N GLY A 89 23.48 5.64 -12.83
CA GLY A 89 24.89 5.28 -12.96
C GLY A 89 25.26 4.08 -12.12
N VAL A 90 26.37 3.44 -12.52
CA VAL A 90 27.00 2.35 -11.80
C VAL A 90 28.43 2.78 -11.47
N PHE A 91 28.82 2.63 -10.20
CA PHE A 91 30.15 3.02 -9.74
C PHE A 91 30.84 1.86 -9.06
N ARG A 92 32.16 1.79 -9.22
CA ARG A 92 32.98 0.84 -8.47
C ARG A 92 33.06 1.25 -7.00
N THR A 93 32.88 0.26 -6.16
CA THR A 93 32.86 0.32 -4.68
C THR A 93 33.64 -0.88 -4.14
N HIS A 94 33.03 -1.75 -3.33
CA HIS A 94 33.63 -2.98 -2.81
C HIS A 94 32.53 -3.99 -2.42
N ALA A 95 32.90 -5.25 -2.20
CA ALA A 95 31.94 -6.34 -1.95
C ALA A 95 30.99 -6.09 -0.76
N ASP A 96 31.46 -5.44 0.31
CA ASP A 96 30.65 -5.15 1.50
C ASP A 96 29.77 -3.88 1.39
N ALA A 97 29.86 -3.14 0.28
CA ALA A 97 28.97 -2.00 0.04
C ALA A 97 27.56 -2.47 -0.37
N PRO A 98 26.52 -1.63 -0.21
CA PRO A 98 25.21 -1.90 -0.79
C PRO A 98 25.31 -2.04 -2.32
N ARG A 99 24.61 -3.01 -2.91
CA ARG A 99 24.53 -3.15 -4.39
C ARG A 99 23.72 -2.05 -5.05
N VAL A 100 22.77 -1.47 -4.32
CA VAL A 100 21.88 -0.41 -4.83
C VAL A 100 21.75 0.68 -3.78
N LEU A 101 21.90 1.93 -4.20
CA LEU A 101 21.57 3.11 -3.40
C LEU A 101 20.43 3.86 -4.08
N ILE A 102 19.38 4.16 -3.31
CA ILE A 102 18.13 4.72 -3.82
C ILE A 102 17.83 6.05 -3.13
N ALA A 103 17.57 7.09 -3.92
CA ALA A 103 17.11 8.38 -3.45
C ALA A 103 15.89 8.82 -4.27
N ASN A 104 14.70 8.70 -3.69
CA ASN A 104 13.43 9.01 -4.36
C ASN A 104 12.79 10.26 -3.78
N SER A 105 12.18 11.07 -4.66
CA SER A 105 11.24 12.15 -4.29
C SER A 105 11.81 13.29 -3.44
N ASN A 106 13.13 13.32 -3.22
CA ASN A 106 13.79 14.40 -2.49
C ASN A 106 13.71 15.71 -3.28
N LEU A 107 13.19 16.75 -2.64
CA LEU A 107 13.14 18.12 -3.13
C LEU A 107 13.76 19.04 -2.10
N VAL A 108 14.42 20.12 -2.55
CA VAL A 108 14.92 21.16 -1.64
C VAL A 108 13.71 21.74 -0.87
N PRO A 109 13.80 22.00 0.44
CA PRO A 109 12.61 22.25 1.28
C PRO A 109 11.67 23.34 0.78
N HIS A 110 12.18 24.42 0.19
CA HIS A 110 11.36 25.48 -0.38
C HIS A 110 10.43 25.00 -1.51
N TRP A 111 10.84 23.97 -2.25
CA TRP A 111 10.11 23.38 -3.38
C TRP A 111 9.44 22.04 -3.03
N ALA A 112 9.50 21.60 -1.77
CA ALA A 112 8.97 20.31 -1.34
C ALA A 112 7.44 20.36 -1.16
N ASN A 113 6.71 20.53 -2.26
CA ASN A 113 5.24 20.55 -2.32
C ASN A 113 4.72 19.81 -3.57
N TRP A 114 3.43 19.47 -3.55
CA TRP A 114 2.79 18.69 -4.61
C TRP A 114 2.73 19.42 -5.95
N ASP A 115 2.53 20.74 -5.97
CA ASP A 115 2.47 21.49 -7.23
C ASP A 115 3.79 21.37 -8.01
N HIS A 116 4.91 21.57 -7.32
CA HIS A 116 6.23 21.43 -7.94
C HIS A 116 6.58 19.99 -8.27
N PHE A 117 6.22 19.03 -7.39
CA PHE A 117 6.37 17.61 -7.69
C PHE A 117 5.64 17.25 -8.99
N ASN A 118 4.38 17.68 -9.15
CA ASN A 118 3.54 17.40 -10.32
C ASN A 118 4.07 18.06 -11.59
N GLU A 119 4.64 19.26 -11.47
CA GLU A 119 5.35 19.93 -12.57
C GLU A 119 6.51 19.08 -13.08
N LEU A 120 7.35 18.57 -12.16
CA LEU A 120 8.49 17.70 -12.50
C LEU A 120 8.03 16.34 -13.03
N ASP A 121 6.96 15.78 -12.49
CA ASP A 121 6.41 14.49 -12.91
C ASP A 121 5.88 14.54 -14.36
N LYS A 122 5.22 15.65 -14.74
CA LYS A 122 4.79 15.91 -16.13
C LYS A 122 5.97 16.03 -17.10
N LYS A 123 7.14 16.44 -16.61
CA LYS A 123 8.40 16.52 -17.36
C LYS A 123 9.19 15.19 -17.35
N GLY A 124 8.70 14.14 -16.68
CA GLY A 124 9.41 12.86 -16.54
C GLY A 124 10.61 12.90 -15.59
N LEU A 125 10.64 13.87 -14.68
CA LEU A 125 11.75 14.12 -13.76
C LEU A 125 11.47 13.64 -12.32
N ALA A 126 10.24 13.24 -12.02
CA ALA A 126 9.85 12.80 -10.68
C ALA A 126 9.29 11.38 -10.69
N MET A 127 9.33 10.78 -9.50
CA MET A 127 8.60 9.58 -9.12
C MET A 127 8.30 9.71 -7.63
N TYR A 128 7.10 9.36 -7.19
CA TYR A 128 6.77 9.29 -5.77
C TYR A 128 7.13 7.89 -5.27
N GLY A 129 8.12 7.80 -4.38
CA GLY A 129 8.63 6.52 -3.90
C GLY A 129 7.84 5.92 -2.74
N GLN A 130 6.93 6.69 -2.13
CA GLN A 130 6.34 6.34 -0.83
C GLN A 130 7.50 5.91 0.12
N MET A 131 7.32 4.86 0.93
CA MET A 131 8.32 4.25 1.77
C MET A 131 8.87 3.00 1.11
N THR A 132 8.02 1.98 0.92
CA THR A 132 8.42 0.64 0.44
C THR A 132 8.14 0.38 -1.04
N ALA A 133 7.42 1.29 -1.71
CA ALA A 133 7.14 1.20 -3.14
C ALA A 133 8.42 1.40 -3.97
N GLY A 134 9.08 2.54 -3.80
CA GLY A 134 10.29 2.90 -4.54
C GLY A 134 11.59 2.30 -3.99
N SER A 135 11.53 1.56 -2.88
CA SER A 135 12.66 0.88 -2.24
C SER A 135 12.58 -0.65 -2.29
N TRP A 136 11.56 -1.18 -2.96
CA TRP A 136 11.46 -2.60 -3.35
C TRP A 136 11.43 -3.55 -2.15
N ILE A 137 10.51 -3.31 -1.22
CA ILE A 137 10.33 -4.18 -0.04
C ILE A 137 8.87 -4.24 0.41
N TYR A 138 7.94 -3.96 -0.51
CA TYR A 138 6.51 -4.07 -0.23
C TYR A 138 6.07 -5.53 -0.35
N ILE A 139 5.29 -5.97 0.63
CA ILE A 139 4.86 -7.38 0.78
C ILE A 139 3.33 -7.47 0.81
N GLY A 140 2.67 -6.54 0.13
CA GLY A 140 1.22 -6.40 0.18
C GLY A 140 0.75 -5.87 1.53
N THR A 141 -0.54 -6.04 1.76
CA THR A 141 -1.25 -5.56 2.95
C THR A 141 -0.68 -6.11 4.27
N GLN A 142 0.01 -7.26 4.23
CA GLN A 142 0.66 -7.84 5.41
C GLN A 142 1.70 -6.91 6.03
N GLY A 143 2.34 -6.04 5.24
CA GLY A 143 3.38 -5.13 5.74
C GLY A 143 2.92 -4.20 6.85
N ILE A 144 1.62 -3.90 6.95
CA ILE A 144 1.07 -2.99 7.96
C ILE A 144 0.09 -3.66 8.93
N VAL A 145 -0.37 -4.89 8.66
CA VAL A 145 -1.40 -5.56 9.49
C VAL A 145 -0.99 -5.65 10.95
N GLN A 146 0.28 -5.97 11.25
CA GLN A 146 0.76 -6.04 12.62
C GLN A 146 0.74 -4.65 13.29
N GLY A 147 1.20 -3.61 12.61
CA GLY A 147 1.20 -2.24 13.16
C GLY A 147 -0.22 -1.74 13.45
N THR A 148 -1.16 -2.00 12.55
CA THR A 148 -2.57 -1.68 12.75
C THR A 148 -3.19 -2.51 13.88
N TYR A 149 -2.86 -3.80 13.98
CA TYR A 149 -3.29 -4.68 15.06
C TYR A 149 -2.82 -4.16 16.43
N GLU A 150 -1.52 -3.87 16.57
CA GLU A 150 -0.95 -3.33 17.81
C GLU A 150 -1.59 -1.99 18.19
N THR A 151 -1.92 -1.14 17.19
CA THR A 151 -2.64 0.11 17.41
C THR A 151 -4.02 -0.12 18.01
N PHE A 152 -4.80 -1.06 17.45
CA PHE A 152 -6.13 -1.38 17.97
C PHE A 152 -6.08 -2.08 19.33
N VAL A 153 -5.13 -3.01 19.53
CA VAL A 153 -4.94 -3.67 20.83
C VAL A 153 -4.58 -2.63 21.90
N GLU A 154 -3.70 -1.69 21.60
CA GLU A 154 -3.31 -0.66 22.55
C GLU A 154 -4.46 0.32 22.84
N ALA A 155 -5.24 0.72 21.83
CA ALA A 155 -6.48 1.46 22.05
C ALA A 155 -7.47 0.68 22.94
N GLY A 156 -7.58 -0.64 22.73
CA GLY A 156 -8.33 -1.56 23.57
C GLY A 156 -7.87 -1.55 25.03
N ARG A 157 -6.55 -1.60 25.27
CA ARG A 157 -5.97 -1.54 26.63
C ARG A 157 -6.28 -0.23 27.33
N GLN A 158 -6.12 0.90 26.62
CA GLN A 158 -6.29 2.22 27.22
C GLN A 158 -7.75 2.59 27.50
N HIS A 159 -8.69 2.12 26.66
CA HIS A 159 -10.09 2.59 26.71
C HIS A 159 -11.10 1.49 27.11
N TYR A 160 -10.75 0.22 26.96
CA TYR A 160 -11.66 -0.92 27.14
C TYR A 160 -11.08 -2.04 28.00
N GLY A 161 -10.04 -1.76 28.79
CA GLY A 161 -9.43 -2.75 29.68
C GLY A 161 -8.75 -3.92 28.96
N GLY A 162 -8.46 -3.76 27.66
CA GLY A 162 -7.80 -4.76 26.82
C GLY A 162 -8.74 -5.77 26.15
N ASP A 163 -10.05 -5.71 26.39
CA ASP A 163 -11.05 -6.59 25.77
C ASP A 163 -11.92 -5.82 24.78
N LEU A 164 -11.73 -6.09 23.49
CA LEU A 164 -12.51 -5.51 22.40
C LEU A 164 -13.69 -6.40 21.95
N SER A 165 -13.96 -7.52 22.63
CA SER A 165 -15.08 -8.37 22.23
C SER A 165 -16.44 -7.69 22.48
N GLY A 166 -17.31 -7.78 21.46
CA GLY A 166 -18.57 -7.03 21.42
C GLY A 166 -18.41 -5.53 21.13
N ARG A 167 -17.19 -5.08 20.77
CA ARG A 167 -16.90 -3.72 20.30
C ARG A 167 -16.77 -3.69 18.79
N TRP A 168 -16.88 -2.51 18.21
CA TRP A 168 -16.63 -2.32 16.79
C TRP A 168 -15.88 -1.04 16.47
N ILE A 169 -15.10 -1.12 15.40
CA ILE A 169 -14.27 -0.05 14.85
C ILE A 169 -14.91 0.42 13.55
N MET A 170 -15.02 1.74 13.39
CA MET A 170 -15.40 2.37 12.13
C MET A 170 -14.16 3.04 11.51
N THR A 171 -13.94 2.83 10.23
CA THR A 171 -12.85 3.45 9.48
C THR A 171 -13.22 3.63 8.00
N ALA A 172 -12.31 4.21 7.22
CA ALA A 172 -12.40 4.27 5.77
C ALA A 172 -11.05 4.02 5.07
N GLY A 173 -11.13 3.68 3.80
CA GLY A 173 -9.98 3.37 2.93
C GLY A 173 -9.59 1.88 3.01
N LEU A 174 -9.81 1.16 1.91
CA LEU A 174 -9.43 -0.22 1.68
C LEU A 174 -8.37 -0.33 0.57
N GLY A 175 -7.47 0.67 0.46
CA GLY A 175 -6.29 0.60 -0.42
C GLY A 175 -5.23 -0.40 0.06
N GLY A 176 -4.02 -0.37 -0.50
CA GLY A 176 -2.94 -1.34 -0.20
C GLY A 176 -2.65 -1.50 1.29
N MET A 177 -2.58 -0.37 2.00
CA MET A 177 -2.36 -0.32 3.45
C MET A 177 -3.69 -0.30 4.23
N GLY A 178 -4.66 0.51 3.76
CA GLY A 178 -6.01 0.63 4.34
C GLY A 178 -6.77 -0.69 4.46
N GLY A 179 -6.53 -1.61 3.51
CA GLY A 179 -7.11 -2.95 3.52
C GLY A 179 -6.66 -3.83 4.69
N ALA A 180 -5.65 -3.44 5.47
CA ALA A 180 -5.22 -4.18 6.64
C ALA A 180 -6.12 -3.97 7.85
N GLN A 181 -6.85 -2.85 7.90
CA GLN A 181 -7.66 -2.44 9.03
C GLN A 181 -8.73 -3.46 9.44
N PRO A 182 -9.51 -4.06 8.51
CA PRO A 182 -10.56 -4.98 8.92
C PRO A 182 -10.01 -6.27 9.52
N LEU A 183 -9.01 -6.89 8.90
CA LEU A 183 -8.33 -8.07 9.48
C LEU A 183 -7.65 -7.75 10.81
N ALA A 184 -6.98 -6.61 10.93
CA ALA A 184 -6.34 -6.18 12.17
C ALA A 184 -7.36 -5.99 13.32
N ALA A 185 -8.50 -5.39 13.04
CA ALA A 185 -9.59 -5.23 14.00
C ALA A 185 -10.16 -6.59 14.45
N VAL A 186 -10.38 -7.50 13.49
CA VAL A 186 -10.84 -8.88 13.77
C VAL A 186 -9.83 -9.63 14.64
N MET A 187 -8.53 -9.55 14.32
CA MET A 187 -7.47 -10.15 15.14
C MET A 187 -7.41 -9.55 16.55
N ALA A 188 -7.69 -8.25 16.69
CA ALA A 188 -7.77 -7.57 17.99
C ALA A 188 -9.04 -7.91 18.78
N GLY A 189 -9.99 -8.64 18.18
CA GLY A 189 -11.23 -9.08 18.81
C GLY A 189 -12.43 -8.16 18.60
N ALA A 190 -12.31 -7.11 17.76
CA ALA A 190 -13.40 -6.19 17.42
C ALA A 190 -14.05 -6.54 16.08
N CYS A 191 -15.31 -6.15 15.92
CA CYS A 191 -15.91 -6.00 14.60
C CYS A 191 -15.35 -4.77 13.88
N CYS A 192 -15.44 -4.74 12.55
CA CYS A 192 -15.00 -3.60 11.74
C CYS A 192 -16.00 -3.24 10.65
N LEU A 193 -16.34 -1.95 10.54
CA LEU A 193 -17.01 -1.38 9.37
C LEU A 193 -16.02 -0.45 8.67
N ALA A 194 -15.62 -0.80 7.45
CA ALA A 194 -14.68 -0.01 6.64
C ALA A 194 -15.40 0.56 5.41
N ILE A 195 -15.41 1.88 5.28
CA ILE A 195 -16.03 2.58 4.15
C ILE A 195 -15.01 2.64 2.99
N GLU A 196 -15.44 2.30 1.78
CA GLU A 196 -14.60 2.34 0.57
C GLU A 196 -15.40 2.84 -0.63
N CYS A 197 -14.85 3.78 -1.40
CA CYS A 197 -15.54 4.36 -2.55
C CYS A 197 -15.32 3.59 -3.85
N ASP A 198 -14.20 2.88 -3.98
CA ASP A 198 -13.86 2.02 -5.11
C ASP A 198 -14.13 0.55 -4.77
N GLU A 199 -15.24 0.02 -5.31
CA GLU A 199 -15.67 -1.36 -5.09
C GLU A 199 -14.59 -2.39 -5.49
N SER A 200 -13.76 -2.09 -6.49
CA SER A 200 -12.68 -2.98 -6.90
C SER A 200 -11.62 -3.17 -5.81
N ARG A 201 -11.44 -2.17 -4.95
CA ARG A 201 -10.55 -2.26 -3.78
C ARG A 201 -11.14 -3.20 -2.75
N ALA A 202 -12.42 -3.06 -2.41
CA ALA A 202 -13.11 -3.98 -1.52
C ALA A 202 -13.09 -5.43 -2.05
N ASP A 203 -13.31 -5.63 -3.36
CA ASP A 203 -13.24 -6.95 -4.00
C ASP A 203 -11.87 -7.60 -3.89
N PHE A 204 -10.80 -6.82 -4.03
CA PHE A 204 -9.44 -7.31 -3.80
C PHE A 204 -9.31 -7.83 -2.37
N ARG A 205 -9.85 -7.13 -1.37
CA ARG A 205 -9.70 -7.48 0.06
C ARG A 205 -10.55 -8.69 0.41
N LEU A 206 -11.71 -8.86 -0.22
CA LEU A 206 -12.49 -10.10 -0.14
C LEU A 206 -11.68 -11.27 -0.70
N ARG A 207 -11.10 -11.12 -1.89
CA ARG A 207 -10.28 -12.16 -2.53
C ARG A 207 -9.09 -12.57 -1.66
N THR A 208 -8.41 -11.60 -1.04
CA THR A 208 -7.25 -11.84 -0.15
C THR A 208 -7.62 -12.14 1.29
N ARG A 209 -8.92 -12.22 1.63
CA ARG A 209 -9.45 -12.52 2.97
C ARG A 209 -9.05 -11.51 4.05
N TYR A 210 -8.90 -10.24 3.65
CA TYR A 210 -8.66 -9.12 4.56
C TYR A 210 -9.96 -8.44 5.02
N VAL A 211 -11.09 -8.72 4.37
CA VAL A 211 -12.44 -8.35 4.80
C VAL A 211 -13.39 -9.54 4.59
N ASP A 212 -14.40 -9.70 5.45
CA ASP A 212 -15.30 -10.86 5.43
C ASP A 212 -16.51 -10.68 4.53
N GLU A 213 -17.21 -9.54 4.66
CA GLU A 213 -18.44 -9.24 3.91
C GLU A 213 -18.37 -7.86 3.25
N LYS A 214 -19.23 -7.61 2.26
CA LYS A 214 -19.35 -6.33 1.54
C LYS A 214 -20.82 -6.02 1.29
N THR A 215 -21.21 -4.75 1.45
CA THR A 215 -22.55 -4.26 1.09
C THR A 215 -22.49 -2.81 0.57
N HIS A 216 -23.55 -2.41 -0.13
CA HIS A 216 -23.80 -1.04 -0.59
C HIS A 216 -24.81 -0.30 0.31
N ASP A 217 -25.42 -0.98 1.28
CA ASP A 217 -26.47 -0.42 2.12
C ASP A 217 -25.99 -0.16 3.56
N ILE A 218 -26.19 1.07 4.04
CA ILE A 218 -25.83 1.48 5.40
C ILE A 218 -26.61 0.66 6.44
N GLY A 219 -27.90 0.40 6.20
CA GLY A 219 -28.75 -0.33 7.14
C GLY A 219 -28.31 -1.78 7.29
N GLU A 220 -27.99 -2.45 6.19
CA GLU A 220 -27.45 -3.80 6.18
C GLU A 220 -26.10 -3.87 6.90
N ALA A 221 -25.17 -2.95 6.62
CA ALA A 221 -23.88 -2.90 7.30
C ALA A 221 -24.03 -2.74 8.82
N LEU A 222 -24.92 -1.86 9.28
CA LEU A 222 -25.19 -1.67 10.70
C LEU A 222 -25.87 -2.88 11.34
N ALA A 223 -26.80 -3.54 10.64
CA ALA A 223 -27.44 -4.76 11.11
C ALA A 223 -26.44 -5.92 11.27
N MET A 224 -25.47 -6.03 10.34
CA MET A 224 -24.36 -6.98 10.45
C MET A 224 -23.52 -6.71 11.71
N ILE A 225 -23.09 -5.45 11.90
CA ILE A 225 -22.30 -5.04 13.07
C ILE A 225 -23.05 -5.30 14.38
N GLU A 226 -24.33 -4.92 14.47
CA GLU A 226 -25.15 -5.17 15.66
C GLU A 226 -25.25 -6.66 15.98
N ARG A 227 -25.52 -7.48 14.97
CA ARG A 227 -25.60 -8.94 15.12
C ARG A 227 -24.28 -9.53 15.62
N TRP A 228 -23.15 -9.16 15.03
CA TRP A 228 -21.85 -9.73 15.39
C TRP A 228 -21.38 -9.26 16.77
N THR A 229 -21.55 -7.97 17.08
CA THR A 229 -21.19 -7.44 18.39
C THR A 229 -22.03 -8.04 19.51
N ALA A 230 -23.34 -8.22 19.31
CA ALA A 230 -24.22 -8.91 20.27
C ALA A 230 -23.81 -10.38 20.50
N ALA A 231 -23.35 -11.06 19.44
CA ALA A 231 -22.84 -12.43 19.51
C ALA A 231 -21.39 -12.53 20.03
N ARG A 232 -20.71 -11.40 20.28
CA ARG A 232 -19.27 -11.30 20.59
C ARG A 232 -18.39 -11.97 19.53
N GLU A 233 -18.82 -11.96 18.28
CA GLU A 233 -18.01 -12.35 17.13
C GLU A 233 -17.13 -11.19 16.69
N ALA A 234 -15.97 -11.49 16.09
CA ALA A 234 -15.10 -10.51 15.48
C ALA A 234 -15.14 -10.73 13.96
N LYS A 235 -15.82 -9.82 13.25
CA LYS A 235 -16.04 -9.87 11.79
C LYS A 235 -15.99 -8.48 11.18
N SER A 236 -15.77 -8.43 9.88
CA SER A 236 -15.56 -7.20 9.14
C SER A 236 -16.49 -7.05 7.93
N VAL A 237 -16.96 -5.83 7.70
CA VAL A 237 -17.77 -5.46 6.54
C VAL A 237 -17.19 -4.25 5.83
N ALA A 238 -17.04 -4.36 4.51
CA ALA A 238 -16.81 -3.24 3.62
C ALA A 238 -18.16 -2.59 3.26
N LEU A 239 -18.31 -1.30 3.53
CA LEU A 239 -19.47 -0.51 3.09
C LEU A 239 -19.07 0.34 1.89
N ILE A 240 -19.66 0.06 0.73
CA ILE A 240 -19.37 0.81 -0.49
C ILE A 240 -20.03 2.18 -0.46
N GLY A 241 -19.21 3.23 -0.57
CA GLY A 241 -19.65 4.62 -0.61
C GLY A 241 -18.56 5.59 -0.16
N ASN A 242 -18.91 6.88 -0.09
CA ASN A 242 -17.95 7.92 0.27
C ASN A 242 -17.96 8.21 1.77
N ALA A 243 -16.79 8.13 2.42
CA ALA A 243 -16.64 8.43 3.84
C ALA A 243 -17.08 9.86 4.21
N ALA A 244 -16.87 10.84 3.32
CA ALA A 244 -17.29 12.23 3.52
C ALA A 244 -18.83 12.41 3.52
N GLU A 245 -19.58 11.42 3.05
CA GLU A 245 -21.05 11.42 3.06
C GLU A 245 -21.60 10.51 4.17
N ILE A 246 -21.04 9.30 4.28
CA ILE A 246 -21.50 8.27 5.21
C ILE A 246 -21.21 8.64 6.66
N VAL A 247 -20.01 9.16 6.98
CA VAL A 247 -19.66 9.48 8.37
C VAL A 247 -20.60 10.57 8.95
N PRO A 248 -20.86 11.69 8.26
CA PRO A 248 -21.87 12.66 8.71
C PRO A 248 -23.28 12.08 8.82
N GLU A 249 -23.67 11.18 7.92
CA GLU A 249 -24.99 10.54 7.96
C GLU A 249 -25.14 9.61 9.19
N LEU A 250 -24.14 8.77 9.47
CA LEU A 250 -24.10 7.93 10.66
C LEU A 250 -24.14 8.75 11.95
N PHE A 251 -23.43 9.88 11.98
CA PHE A 251 -23.48 10.82 13.10
C PHE A 251 -24.89 11.38 13.32
N LYS A 252 -25.60 11.79 12.27
CA LYS A 252 -27.00 12.27 12.37
C LYS A 252 -27.95 11.18 12.88
N ARG A 253 -27.69 9.92 12.55
CA ARG A 253 -28.45 8.75 13.03
C ARG A 253 -28.12 8.38 14.48
N GLY A 254 -27.16 9.05 15.12
CA GLY A 254 -26.73 8.74 16.49
C GLY A 254 -25.93 7.43 16.60
N VAL A 255 -25.40 6.93 15.49
CA VAL A 255 -24.55 5.73 15.49
C VAL A 255 -23.23 6.05 16.19
N LYS A 256 -22.82 5.18 17.11
CA LYS A 256 -21.64 5.37 17.94
C LYS A 256 -20.71 4.15 17.86
N PRO A 257 -19.67 4.18 17.01
CA PRO A 257 -18.60 3.18 17.09
C PRO A 257 -17.84 3.31 18.40
N ASP A 258 -17.21 2.21 18.84
CA ASP A 258 -16.32 2.25 19.99
C ASP A 258 -15.01 2.96 19.62
N ILE A 259 -14.44 2.66 18.45
CA ILE A 259 -13.25 3.33 17.91
C ILE A 259 -13.54 3.89 16.52
N LEU A 260 -13.10 5.12 16.24
CA LEU A 260 -13.17 5.76 14.93
C LEU A 260 -11.78 6.20 14.48
N THR A 261 -11.41 5.86 13.25
CA THR A 261 -10.18 6.30 12.59
C THR A 261 -10.40 6.49 11.09
N ASP A 262 -9.36 6.87 10.34
CA ASP A 262 -9.39 6.99 8.89
C ASP A 262 -8.05 6.56 8.27
N GLN A 263 -8.10 5.95 7.08
CA GLN A 263 -6.91 5.64 6.28
C GLN A 263 -7.15 5.84 4.78
N THR A 264 -8.04 6.77 4.41
CA THR A 264 -8.09 7.27 3.03
C THR A 264 -6.74 7.90 2.65
N SER A 265 -6.45 8.00 1.35
CA SER A 265 -5.17 8.58 0.88
C SER A 265 -5.19 10.12 0.92
N ALA A 266 -5.65 10.70 2.03
CA ALA A 266 -5.80 12.15 2.22
C ALA A 266 -4.47 12.93 2.14
N HIS A 267 -3.32 12.26 2.14
CA HIS A 267 -2.00 12.87 1.92
C HIS A 267 -1.81 13.39 0.48
N ASP A 268 -2.59 12.89 -0.47
CA ASP A 268 -2.59 13.30 -1.88
C ASP A 268 -4.02 13.67 -2.32
N PRO A 269 -4.43 14.94 -2.19
CA PRO A 269 -5.79 15.38 -2.50
C PRO A 269 -6.19 15.25 -3.98
N VAL A 270 -5.23 14.99 -4.89
CA VAL A 270 -5.48 14.91 -6.33
C VAL A 270 -5.66 13.46 -6.79
N HIS A 271 -4.92 12.54 -6.17
CA HIS A 271 -4.87 11.13 -6.59
C HIS A 271 -5.32 10.13 -5.51
N GLY A 272 -5.76 10.61 -4.36
CA GLY A 272 -6.13 9.81 -3.20
C GLY A 272 -7.56 9.30 -3.15
#